data_AF-A0A3Q2D4S2-F1
#
_entry.id   AF-A0A3Q2D4S2-F1
#
_cell.length_a   1.000
_cell.length_b   1.000
_cell.length_c   1.000
_cell.angle_alpha   90.00
_cell.angle_beta   90.00
_cell.angle_gamma   90.00
#
_symmetry.space_group_name_H-M   'P 1'
#
loop_
_entity.id
_entity.type
_entity.pdbx_description
1 polymer ?
#
loop_
_entity_poly.entity_id
_entity_poly.type
_entity_poly.pdbx_seq_one_letter_code
_entity_poly.pdbx_strand_id
1 'polypeptide(L)'
;MQHCLVVSACFDETDKVCKVSSEENLQPFKDKMNDFLTQAKTDLETQEKQLADTHRIFLELSVSFSVKPKAGEKEVSPNTLFSIWHEFSSDFKEQWKKQNKLLLQERVKKAEESFKQARQKATYNVTTKNATGIVC
;
A
#
# COMPACT_ATOMS: atom_id res chain seq x y z
N MET A 1 -23.71 -4.90 12.04
CA MET A 1 -25.01 -5.46 12.48
C MET A 1 -24.89 -6.80 13.18
N GLN A 2 -24.29 -7.84 12.59
CA GLN A 2 -24.22 -9.17 13.23
C GLN A 2 -23.41 -9.18 14.54
N HIS A 3 -22.31 -8.41 14.61
CA HIS A 3 -21.50 -8.29 15.84
C HIS A 3 -22.24 -7.58 16.99
N CYS A 4 -23.04 -6.53 16.71
CA CYS A 4 -23.85 -5.85 17.73
C CYS A 4 -24.92 -6.76 18.34
N LEU A 5 -25.56 -7.59 17.50
CA LEU A 5 -26.57 -8.54 17.96
C LEU A 5 -25.96 -9.60 18.89
N VAL A 6 -24.73 -10.04 18.62
CA VAL A 6 -24.03 -11.00 19.47
C VAL A 6 -23.67 -10.39 20.83
N VAL A 7 -23.09 -9.18 20.85
CA VAL A 7 -22.73 -8.52 22.13
C VAL A 7 -23.99 -8.26 22.97
N SER A 8 -25.08 -7.78 22.35
CA SER A 8 -26.35 -7.57 23.04
C SER A 8 -26.92 -8.87 23.63
N ALA A 9 -26.92 -9.96 22.84
CA ALA A 9 -27.39 -11.26 23.34
C ALA A 9 -26.53 -11.79 24.50
N CYS A 10 -25.20 -11.58 24.46
CA CYS A 10 -24.32 -11.96 25.55
C CYS A 10 -24.60 -11.19 26.84
N PHE A 11 -24.97 -9.90 26.76
CA PHE A 11 -25.45 -9.13 27.91
C PHE A 11 -26.72 -9.75 28.51
N ASP A 12 -27.71 -10.06 27.67
CA ASP A 12 -28.99 -10.63 28.12
C ASP A 12 -28.81 -12.00 28.79
N GLU A 13 -27.96 -12.87 28.22
CA GLU A 13 -27.66 -14.18 28.82
C GLU A 13 -26.87 -14.06 30.13
N THR A 14 -25.92 -13.12 30.21
CA THR A 14 -25.19 -12.87 31.46
C THR A 14 -26.12 -12.40 32.57
N ASP A 15 -27.04 -11.48 32.25
CA ASP A 15 -28.06 -11.01 33.19
C ASP A 15 -28.97 -12.14 33.68
N LYS A 16 -29.41 -13.03 32.79
CA LYS A 16 -30.18 -14.23 33.17
C LYS A 16 -29.40 -15.13 34.13
N VAL A 17 -28.15 -15.46 33.81
CA VAL A 17 -27.30 -16.32 34.66
C VAL A 17 -27.10 -15.68 36.03
N CYS A 18 -26.87 -14.37 36.09
CA CYS A 18 -26.73 -13.65 37.36
C CYS A 18 -28.04 -13.62 38.16
N LYS A 19 -29.21 -13.53 37.52
CA LYS A 19 -30.52 -13.51 38.20
C LYS A 19 -30.92 -14.86 38.80
N VAL A 20 -30.56 -15.97 38.16
CA VAL A 20 -30.93 -17.32 38.63
C VAL A 20 -29.94 -17.91 39.63
N SER A 21 -28.76 -17.31 39.76
CA SER A 21 -27.70 -17.78 40.67
C SER A 21 -27.90 -17.23 42.09
N SER A 22 -27.53 -18.01 43.10
CA SER A 22 -27.45 -17.53 44.49
C SER A 22 -26.20 -16.67 44.69
N GLU A 23 -26.24 -15.74 45.65
CA GLU A 23 -25.16 -14.77 45.90
C GLU A 23 -23.78 -15.42 46.10
N GLU A 24 -23.74 -16.54 46.85
CA GLU A 24 -22.52 -17.31 47.12
C GLU A 24 -21.89 -17.92 45.85
N ASN A 25 -22.68 -18.09 44.77
CA ASN A 25 -22.26 -18.70 43.51
C ASN A 25 -22.09 -17.70 42.36
N LEU A 26 -22.31 -16.40 42.59
CA LEU A 26 -22.20 -15.38 41.54
C LEU A 26 -20.77 -15.16 41.07
N GLN A 27 -19.83 -15.24 42.01
CA GLN A 27 -18.43 -14.96 41.73
C GLN A 27 -17.64 -16.24 41.49
N PRO A 28 -16.70 -16.24 40.53
CA PRO A 28 -16.16 -15.07 39.81
C PRO A 28 -16.85 -14.77 38.46
N PHE A 29 -17.95 -15.46 38.13
CA PHE A 29 -18.58 -15.38 36.81
C PHE A 29 -19.04 -13.96 36.48
N LYS A 30 -19.76 -13.32 37.41
CA LYS A 30 -20.32 -11.97 37.20
C LYS A 30 -19.23 -10.95 36.90
N ASP A 31 -18.15 -10.93 37.69
CA ASP A 31 -17.06 -9.97 37.50
C ASP A 31 -16.35 -10.21 36.17
N LYS A 32 -15.98 -11.45 35.86
CA LYS A 32 -15.32 -11.80 34.61
C LYS A 32 -16.17 -11.48 33.38
N MET A 33 -17.47 -11.74 33.45
CA MET A 33 -18.38 -11.43 32.35
C MET A 33 -18.61 -9.94 32.20
N ASN A 34 -18.69 -9.17 33.29
CA ASN A 34 -18.78 -7.71 33.22
C ASN A 34 -17.54 -7.09 32.56
N ASP A 35 -16.34 -7.55 32.94
CA ASP A 35 -15.08 -7.11 32.33
C ASP A 35 -15.07 -7.43 30.82
N PHE A 36 -15.39 -8.68 30.48
CA PHE A 36 -15.46 -9.13 29.09
C PHE A 36 -16.47 -8.31 28.26
N LEU A 37 -17.68 -8.12 28.76
CA LEU A 37 -18.74 -7.39 28.06
C LEU A 37 -18.43 -5.90 27.91
N THR A 38 -17.81 -5.30 28.92
CA THR A 38 -17.35 -3.89 28.85
C THR A 38 -16.27 -3.72 27.78
N GLN A 39 -15.31 -4.63 27.72
CA GLN A 39 -14.27 -4.62 26.69
C GLN A 39 -14.88 -4.86 25.30
N ALA A 40 -15.74 -5.87 25.16
CA ALA A 40 -16.38 -6.21 23.88
C ALA A 40 -17.22 -5.05 23.34
N LYS A 41 -17.93 -4.32 24.21
CA LYS A 41 -18.68 -3.12 23.82
C LYS A 41 -17.74 -2.01 23.35
N THR A 42 -16.66 -1.74 24.09
CA THR A 42 -15.67 -0.71 23.74
C THR A 42 -15.00 -1.01 22.40
N ASP A 43 -14.63 -2.27 22.16
CA ASP A 43 -14.01 -2.71 20.91
C ASP A 43 -14.99 -2.57 19.73
N LEU A 44 -16.25 -2.94 19.95
CA LEU A 44 -17.31 -2.81 18.94
C LEU A 44 -17.53 -1.34 18.55
N GLU A 45 -17.70 -0.45 19.53
CA GLU A 45 -17.87 1.00 19.29
C GLU A 45 -16.66 1.58 18.55
N THR A 46 -15.45 1.13 18.90
CA THR A 46 -14.21 1.53 18.22
C THR A 46 -14.21 1.07 16.76
N GLN A 47 -14.56 -0.19 16.49
CA GLN A 47 -14.62 -0.74 15.14
C GLN A 47 -15.69 -0.04 14.28
N GLU A 48 -16.86 0.24 14.85
CA GLU A 48 -17.93 0.95 14.14
C GLU A 48 -17.49 2.37 13.76
N LYS A 49 -16.83 3.08 14.67
CA LYS A 49 -16.26 4.40 14.39
C LYS A 49 -15.20 4.34 13.29
N GLN A 50 -14.24 3.41 13.39
CA GLN A 50 -13.20 3.23 12.39
C GLN A 50 -13.77 2.89 11.01
N LEU A 51 -14.81 2.04 10.96
CA LEU A 51 -15.48 1.69 9.72
C LEU A 51 -16.17 2.90 9.09
N ALA A 52 -16.91 3.68 9.89
CA ALA A 52 -17.57 4.90 9.42
C ALA A 52 -16.55 5.93 8.89
N ASP A 53 -15.47 6.17 9.64
CA ASP A 53 -14.40 7.08 9.23
C ASP A 53 -13.71 6.61 7.94
N THR A 54 -13.41 5.30 7.84
CA THR A 54 -12.80 4.71 6.65
C THR A 54 -13.70 4.83 5.43
N HIS A 55 -15.00 4.55 5.59
CA HIS A 55 -15.98 4.69 4.51
C HIS A 55 -16.10 6.14 4.04
N ARG A 56 -16.15 7.10 4.97
CA ARG A 56 -16.15 8.53 4.64
C ARG A 56 -14.91 8.94 3.83
N ILE A 57 -13.71 8.58 4.29
CA ILE A 57 -12.46 8.89 3.59
C ILE A 57 -12.43 8.25 2.20
N PHE A 58 -12.91 7.01 2.08
CA PHE A 58 -13.00 6.32 0.80
C PHE A 58 -13.93 7.05 -0.19
N LEU A 59 -15.09 7.52 0.27
CA LEU A 59 -16.01 8.29 -0.58
C LEU A 59 -15.39 9.64 -1.00
N GLU A 60 -14.74 10.36 -0.09
CA GLU A 60 -14.00 11.60 -0.41
C GLU A 60 -12.91 11.37 -1.46
N LEU A 61 -12.18 10.25 -1.33
CA LEU A 61 -11.17 9.83 -2.31
C LEU A 61 -11.81 9.57 -3.68
N SER A 62 -12.93 8.84 -3.72
CA SER A 62 -13.63 8.54 -4.97
C SER A 62 -14.09 9.81 -5.71
N VAL A 63 -14.57 10.81 -4.97
CA VAL A 63 -14.95 12.12 -5.51
C VAL A 63 -13.72 12.89 -6.01
N SER A 64 -12.63 12.89 -5.24
CA SER A 64 -11.38 13.58 -5.58
C SER A 64 -10.80 13.09 -6.91
N PHE A 65 -10.92 11.78 -7.18
CA PHE A 65 -10.50 11.16 -8.44
C PHE A 65 -11.61 11.07 -9.50
N SER A 66 -12.77 11.69 -9.24
CA SER A 66 -13.93 11.70 -10.16
C SER A 66 -14.40 10.31 -10.61
N VAL A 67 -14.23 9.30 -9.75
CA VAL A 67 -14.65 7.92 -10.02
C VAL A 67 -16.16 7.81 -9.82
N LYS A 68 -16.83 7.20 -10.79
CA LYS A 68 -18.29 7.01 -10.77
C LYS A 68 -18.62 5.56 -10.45
N PRO A 69 -19.73 5.30 -9.73
CA PRO A 69 -20.22 3.95 -9.51
C PRO A 69 -20.55 3.26 -10.84
N LYS A 70 -20.30 1.95 -10.92
CA LYS A 70 -20.69 1.13 -12.08
C LYS A 70 -22.19 0.87 -12.09
N ALA A 71 -22.71 0.40 -13.22
CA ALA A 71 -24.13 0.05 -13.34
C ALA A 71 -24.51 -1.02 -12.29
N GLY A 72 -25.58 -0.75 -11.53
CA GLY A 72 -26.01 -1.59 -10.42
C GLY A 72 -25.35 -1.29 -9.08
N GLU A 73 -24.33 -0.43 -9.04
CA GLU A 73 -23.74 0.05 -7.79
C GLU A 73 -24.48 1.29 -7.27
N LYS A 74 -24.84 1.29 -5.98
CA LYS A 74 -25.41 2.47 -5.30
C LYS A 74 -24.35 3.53 -5.01
N GLU A 75 -23.15 3.08 -4.66
CA GLU A 75 -21.96 3.88 -4.36
C GLU A 75 -20.73 3.22 -4.99
N VAL A 76 -19.66 3.98 -5.20
CA VAL A 76 -18.41 3.44 -5.76
C VAL A 76 -17.95 2.30 -4.84
N SER A 77 -17.74 1.11 -5.39
CA SER A 77 -17.21 0.00 -4.60
C SER A 77 -15.68 0.11 -4.45
N PRO A 78 -15.08 -0.46 -3.39
CA PRO A 78 -13.63 -0.58 -3.28
C PRO A 78 -12.99 -1.23 -4.49
N ASN A 79 -13.64 -2.25 -5.07
CA ASN A 79 -13.17 -2.88 -6.31
C ASN A 79 -13.12 -1.88 -7.47
N THR A 80 -14.18 -1.11 -7.69
CA THR A 80 -14.24 -0.11 -8.77
C THR A 80 -13.09 0.89 -8.68
N LEU A 81 -12.77 1.43 -7.49
CA LEU A 81 -11.67 2.38 -7.32
C LEU A 81 -10.30 1.70 -7.39
N PHE A 82 -10.08 0.65 -6.61
CA PHE A 82 -8.75 0.06 -6.46
C PHE A 82 -8.31 -0.77 -7.67
N SER A 83 -9.21 -1.29 -8.49
CA SER A 83 -8.83 -1.92 -9.76
C SER A 83 -8.19 -0.91 -10.71
N ILE A 84 -8.76 0.30 -10.83
CA ILE A 84 -8.17 1.38 -11.65
C ILE A 84 -6.79 1.77 -11.12
N TRP A 85 -6.67 1.96 -9.80
CA TRP A 85 -5.41 2.32 -9.18
C TRP A 85 -4.34 1.23 -9.31
N HIS A 86 -4.75 -0.04 -9.16
CA HIS A 86 -3.87 -1.19 -9.32
C HIS A 86 -3.33 -1.28 -10.76
N GLU A 87 -4.20 -1.17 -11.77
CA GLU A 87 -3.79 -1.14 -13.19
C GLU A 87 -2.80 0.01 -13.45
N PHE A 88 -3.17 1.23 -13.06
CA PHE A 88 -2.30 2.40 -13.22
C PHE A 88 -0.92 2.22 -12.57
N SER A 89 -0.88 1.76 -11.32
CA SER A 89 0.37 1.60 -10.58
C SER A 89 1.24 0.46 -11.12
N SER A 90 0.63 -0.61 -11.62
CA SER A 90 1.34 -1.70 -12.28
C SER A 90 2.00 -1.22 -13.57
N ASP A 91 1.23 -0.56 -14.45
CA ASP A 91 1.73 -0.02 -15.71
C ASP A 91 2.83 1.02 -15.48
N PHE A 92 2.62 1.92 -14.52
CA PHE A 92 3.61 2.92 -14.13
C PHE A 92 4.93 2.26 -13.68
N LYS A 93 4.85 1.21 -12.86
CA LYS A 93 6.03 0.47 -12.38
C LYS A 93 6.79 -0.19 -13.54
N GLU A 94 6.09 -0.77 -14.51
CA GLU A 94 6.72 -1.37 -15.69
C GLU A 94 7.40 -0.33 -16.56
N GLN A 95 6.70 0.77 -16.84
CA GLN A 95 7.24 1.87 -17.63
C GLN A 95 8.45 2.51 -16.94
N TRP A 96 8.40 2.71 -15.62
CA TRP A 96 9.52 3.20 -14.84
C TRP A 96 10.77 2.31 -14.98
N LYS A 97 10.62 0.99 -14.89
CA LYS A 97 11.73 0.04 -15.09
C LYS A 97 12.29 0.13 -16.51
N LYS A 98 11.42 0.19 -17.51
CA LYS A 98 11.81 0.31 -18.92
C LYS A 98 12.60 1.59 -19.17
N GLN A 99 12.12 2.74 -18.69
CA GLN A 99 12.79 4.02 -18.86
C GLN A 99 14.14 4.07 -18.14
N ASN A 100 14.24 3.52 -16.92
CA ASN A 100 15.53 3.44 -16.22
C ASN A 100 16.55 2.58 -16.96
N LYS A 101 16.11 1.46 -17.56
CA LYS A 101 16.99 0.61 -18.37
C LYS A 101 17.51 1.36 -19.60
N LEU A 102 16.62 2.06 -20.32
CA LEU A 102 16.99 2.84 -21.50
C LEU A 102 17.97 3.96 -21.13
N LEU A 103 17.68 4.72 -20.08
CA LEU A 103 18.56 5.78 -19.59
C LEU A 103 19.96 5.25 -19.22
N LEU A 104 20.02 4.09 -18.57
CA LEU A 104 21.30 3.45 -18.24
C LEU A 104 22.06 3.02 -19.50
N GLN A 105 21.37 2.42 -20.48
CA GLN A 105 21.97 2.02 -21.75
C GLN A 105 22.52 3.22 -22.53
N GLU A 106 21.79 4.33 -22.58
CA GLU A 106 22.26 5.57 -23.21
C GLU A 106 23.51 6.13 -22.53
N ARG A 107 23.56 6.11 -21.19
CA ARG A 107 24.74 6.55 -20.43
C ARG A 107 25.95 5.68 -20.70
N VAL A 108 25.78 4.35 -20.75
CA VAL A 108 26.86 3.41 -21.07
C VAL A 108 27.35 3.64 -22.49
N LYS A 109 26.45 3.73 -23.48
CA LYS A 109 26.80 4.00 -24.88
C LYS A 109 27.59 5.31 -25.02
N LYS A 110 27.16 6.38 -24.36
CA LYS A 110 27.86 7.67 -24.35
C LYS A 110 29.26 7.59 -23.74
N ALA A 111 29.42 6.81 -22.66
CA ALA A 111 30.73 6.57 -22.06
C ALA A 111 31.65 5.79 -23.02
N GLU A 112 31.16 4.70 -23.63
CA GLU A 112 31.92 3.91 -24.60
C GLU A 112 32.36 4.72 -25.83
N GLU A 113 31.47 5.56 -26.37
CA GLU A 113 31.78 6.47 -27.48
C GLU A 113 32.86 7.48 -27.09
N SER A 114 32.79 8.02 -25.87
CA SER A 114 33.80 8.94 -25.34
C SER A 114 35.18 8.28 -25.23
N PHE A 115 35.23 7.03 -24.74
CA PHE A 115 36.48 6.24 -24.68
C PHE A 115 37.04 5.94 -26.07
N LYS A 116 36.19 5.55 -27.03
CA LYS A 116 36.63 5.30 -28.42
C LYS A 116 37.22 6.55 -29.07
N GLN A 117 36.58 7.71 -28.89
CA GLN A 117 37.09 8.98 -29.40
C GLN A 117 38.43 9.37 -28.76
N ALA A 118 38.57 9.21 -27.44
CA ALA A 118 39.82 9.48 -26.74
C ALA A 118 40.98 8.60 -27.25
N ARG A 119 40.72 7.30 -27.46
CA ARG A 119 41.72 6.36 -28.01
C ARG A 119 42.13 6.72 -29.44
N GLN A 120 41.17 7.04 -30.31
CA GLN A 120 41.47 7.45 -31.69
C GLN A 120 42.32 8.73 -31.72
N LYS A 121 41.94 9.75 -30.94
CA LYS A 121 42.72 11.00 -30.83
C LYS A 121 44.15 10.77 -30.32
N ALA A 122 44.35 9.83 -29.39
CA ALA A 122 45.70 9.46 -28.92
C ALA A 122 46.55 8.79 -30.01
N THR A 123 45.95 7.98 -30.90
CA THR A 123 46.67 7.34 -32.02
C THR A 123 47.11 8.33 -33.10
N TYR A 124 46.30 9.36 -33.40
CA TYR A 124 46.67 10.40 -34.37
C TYR A 124 47.77 11.34 -33.88
N ASN A 125 48.00 11.45 -32.56
CA ASN A 125 49.05 12.30 -32.00
C ASN A 125 50.44 11.62 -31.93
N VAL A 126 50.60 10.40 -32.45
CA VAL A 126 51.91 9.77 -32.61
C VAL A 126 52.54 10.25 -33.92
N THR A 127 53.04 11.49 -33.95
CA THR A 127 53.95 11.92 -35.02
C THR A 127 55.32 11.31 -34.75
N THR A 128 55.70 10.31 -35.55
CA THR A 128 57.06 9.77 -35.62
C THR A 128 58.04 10.88 -36.00
N LYS A 129 58.90 11.31 -35.06
CA LYS A 129 60.13 12.03 -35.41
C LYS A 129 61.06 11.04 -36.09
N ASN A 130 60.97 10.93 -37.42
CA ASN A 130 61.96 10.22 -38.22
C ASN A 130 63.28 11.00 -38.16
N ALA A 131 64.22 10.52 -37.35
CA ALA A 131 65.61 10.92 -37.42
C ALA A 131 66.19 10.36 -38.73
N THR A 132 66.28 11.21 -39.75
CA THR A 132 66.90 10.86 -41.03
C THR A 132 68.36 11.30 -41.00
N GLY A 133 69.27 10.33 -41.05
CA GLY A 133 70.60 10.41 -41.68
C GLY A 133 71.61 11.42 -41.13
N ILE A 134 72.59 10.94 -40.37
CA ILE A 134 73.97 11.45 -40.48
C ILE A 134 74.63 10.61 -41.58
N VAL A 135 74.88 11.23 -42.73
CA VAL A 135 75.76 10.71 -43.78
C VAL A 135 77.20 10.95 -43.33
N CYS A 136 78.07 9.96 -43.58
CA CYS A 136 79.50 9.99 -43.28
C CYS A 136 80.23 11.18 -43.92
#